data_AF-X1IQP5-F1
#
_entry.id   AF-X1IQP5-F1
#
_cell.length_a   1.000
_cell.length_b   1.000
_cell.length_c   1.000
_cell.angle_alpha   90.00
_cell.angle_beta   90.00
_cell.angle_gamma   90.00
#
_symmetry.space_group_name_H-M   'P 1'
#
loop_
_entity.id
_entity.type
_entity.pdbx_description
1 polymer ?
#
loop_
_entity_poly.entity_id
_entity_poly.type
_entity_poly.pdbx_seq_one_letter_code
_entity_poly.pdbx_strand_id
1 'polypeptide(L)'
;HRVSILAEASGIVRFEDIEEGETVRLEADRKGVPGRMVVVEHKGEKHPRIIIEDEQGQIQSFHYLPAKARIEVEEGQQVDPGHLLARQPRDITGTQDITAGLPRVTEIFEARKPKDPAVLAEISGNVEIRSDKRHGKMTIIIRAASGMEKEHHVAHNKHLQVHTGDYVEAGTSLTDGPRVPHDILRIQGENALQQYLLREVQNVYRSHN
;
A
#
# COMPACT_ATOMS: atom_id res chain seq x y z
N HIS A 1 5.43 8.21 16.64
CA HIS A 1 4.42 9.08 15.97
C HIS A 1 3.39 8.16 15.28
N ARG A 2 2.09 8.28 15.56
CA ARG A 2 1.05 7.36 15.03
C ARG A 2 0.46 7.94 13.75
N VAL A 3 0.21 7.12 12.72
CA VAL A 3 -0.54 7.57 11.54
C VAL A 3 -2.02 7.52 11.91
N SER A 4 -2.71 8.63 11.73
CA SER A 4 -4.13 8.75 12.06
C SER A 4 -4.94 8.69 10.78
N ILE A 5 -5.98 7.85 10.77
CA ILE A 5 -6.98 7.78 9.70
C ILE A 5 -8.15 8.63 10.20
N LEU A 6 -8.44 9.72 9.47
CA LEU A 6 -9.45 10.70 9.84
C LEU A 6 -10.61 10.66 8.84
N ALA A 7 -11.81 10.98 9.32
CA ALA A 7 -12.99 11.17 8.48
C ALA A 7 -12.82 12.38 7.56
N GLU A 8 -13.20 12.23 6.29
CA GLU A 8 -13.19 13.33 5.31
C GLU A 8 -14.55 14.03 5.17
N ALA A 9 -15.63 13.36 5.58
CA ALA A 9 -17.01 13.85 5.50
C ALA A 9 -17.77 13.58 6.82
N SER A 10 -18.86 14.31 7.04
CA SER A 10 -19.82 13.98 8.11
C SER A 10 -20.70 12.82 7.68
N GLY A 11 -21.09 11.96 8.60
CA GLY A 11 -22.03 10.87 8.33
C GLY A 11 -22.03 9.79 9.39
N ILE A 12 -22.64 8.66 9.06
CA ILE A 12 -22.77 7.47 9.88
C ILE A 12 -21.71 6.46 9.44
N VAL A 13 -20.95 5.94 10.39
CA VAL A 13 -19.95 4.89 10.16
C VAL A 13 -20.65 3.58 9.83
N ARG A 14 -20.22 2.96 8.72
CA ARG A 14 -20.54 1.58 8.35
C ARG A 14 -19.27 0.79 8.13
N PHE A 15 -19.18 -0.38 8.73
CA PHE A 15 -18.09 -1.30 8.56
C PHE A 15 -18.32 -2.20 7.36
N GLU A 16 -17.24 -2.48 6.66
CA GLU A 16 -17.25 -3.46 5.59
C GLU A 16 -16.00 -4.33 5.71
N ASP A 17 -16.19 -5.64 5.60
CA ASP A 17 -15.16 -6.66 5.82
C ASP A 17 -14.47 -6.58 7.20
N ILE A 18 -15.15 -6.07 8.23
CA ILE A 18 -14.68 -6.03 9.63
C ILE A 18 -15.44 -7.10 10.40
N GLU A 19 -14.83 -8.28 10.54
CA GLU A 19 -15.43 -9.45 11.15
C GLU A 19 -14.50 -10.01 12.23
N GLU A 20 -15.02 -10.16 13.45
CA GLU A 20 -14.25 -10.63 14.59
C GLU A 20 -13.80 -12.09 14.40
N GLY A 21 -12.51 -12.34 14.62
CA GLY A 21 -11.88 -13.65 14.43
C GLY A 21 -11.38 -13.90 13.01
N GLU A 22 -11.87 -13.15 12.01
CA GLU A 22 -11.41 -13.26 10.62
C GLU A 22 -10.53 -12.09 10.21
N THR A 23 -11.04 -10.86 10.28
CA THR A 23 -10.31 -9.66 9.85
C THR A 23 -9.96 -8.73 10.99
N VAL A 24 -10.61 -8.85 12.16
CA VAL A 24 -10.26 -8.12 13.38
C VAL A 24 -10.21 -9.02 14.61
N ARG A 25 -9.46 -8.58 15.63
CA ARG A 25 -9.47 -9.16 16.97
C ARG A 25 -9.68 -8.08 18.03
N LEU A 26 -10.30 -8.42 19.15
CA LEU A 26 -10.40 -7.52 20.30
C LEU A 26 -9.08 -7.51 21.09
N GLU A 27 -8.47 -6.35 21.25
CA GLU A 27 -7.29 -6.13 22.09
C GLU A 27 -7.64 -5.20 23.26
N ALA A 28 -7.46 -5.69 24.49
CA ALA A 28 -7.67 -4.89 25.69
C ALA A 28 -6.47 -3.97 25.92
N ASP A 29 -6.68 -2.64 25.84
CA ASP A 29 -5.62 -1.66 26.09
C ASP A 29 -5.15 -1.67 27.56
N ARG A 30 -6.08 -1.88 28.52
CA ARG A 30 -5.83 -2.00 29.97
C ARG A 30 -6.93 -2.82 30.67
N LYS A 31 -6.63 -3.41 31.84
CA LYS A 31 -7.65 -4.07 32.70
C LYS A 31 -8.78 -3.09 33.02
N GLY A 32 -9.99 -3.36 32.52
CA GLY A 32 -11.22 -2.60 32.83
C GLY A 32 -11.72 -1.65 31.73
N VAL A 33 -11.03 -1.54 30.58
CA VAL A 33 -11.50 -0.77 29.42
C VAL A 33 -12.01 -1.75 28.34
N PRO A 34 -13.13 -1.47 27.64
CA PRO A 34 -13.58 -2.28 26.51
C PRO A 34 -12.44 -2.50 25.51
N GLY A 35 -12.28 -3.73 25.04
CA GLY A 35 -11.26 -4.06 24.04
C GLY A 35 -11.52 -3.30 22.75
N ARG A 36 -10.47 -2.78 22.12
CA ARG A 36 -10.56 -2.11 20.82
C ARG A 36 -10.33 -3.13 19.72
N MET A 37 -11.04 -2.99 18.61
CA MET A 37 -10.83 -3.83 17.44
C MET A 37 -9.49 -3.48 16.78
N VAL A 38 -8.69 -4.51 16.53
CA VAL A 38 -7.40 -4.42 15.85
C VAL A 38 -7.46 -5.29 14.61
N VAL A 39 -7.19 -4.70 13.45
CA VAL A 39 -7.15 -5.43 12.18
C VAL A 39 -6.00 -6.43 12.20
N VAL A 40 -6.31 -7.68 11.86
CA VAL A 40 -5.33 -8.77 11.75
C VAL A 40 -4.96 -9.02 10.29
N GLU A 41 -3.78 -9.59 10.09
CA GLU A 41 -3.43 -10.15 8.78
C GLU A 41 -4.39 -11.29 8.47
N HIS A 42 -5.07 -11.21 7.33
CA HIS A 42 -6.01 -12.21 6.84
C HIS A 42 -5.65 -12.57 5.41
N LYS A 43 -5.94 -13.82 5.03
CA LYS A 43 -5.70 -14.34 3.68
C LYS A 43 -7.06 -14.49 2.98
N GLY A 44 -7.27 -13.85 1.84
CA GLY A 44 -8.54 -13.92 1.11
C GLY A 44 -8.84 -12.64 0.32
N GLU A 45 -10.11 -12.47 -0.08
CA GLU A 45 -10.63 -11.32 -0.84
C GLU A 45 -11.25 -10.23 0.05
N LYS A 46 -11.20 -10.37 1.38
CA LYS A 46 -11.74 -9.38 2.32
C LYS A 46 -10.83 -8.14 2.38
N HIS A 47 -11.42 -6.96 2.45
CA HIS A 47 -10.73 -5.67 2.46
C HIS A 47 -11.32 -4.76 3.54
N PRO A 48 -10.90 -4.93 4.82
CA PRO A 48 -11.46 -4.20 5.95
C PRO A 48 -11.43 -2.69 5.72
N ARG A 49 -12.59 -2.04 5.80
CA ARG A 49 -12.71 -0.60 5.58
C ARG A 49 -13.85 0.00 6.40
N ILE A 50 -13.70 1.30 6.68
CA ILE A 50 -14.74 2.14 7.27
C ILE A 50 -15.35 2.98 6.15
N ILE A 51 -16.65 2.92 6.01
CA ILE A 51 -17.45 3.71 5.08
C ILE A 51 -18.19 4.76 5.90
N ILE A 52 -18.27 5.99 5.39
CA ILE A 52 -19.09 7.06 5.97
C ILE A 52 -20.25 7.27 5.01
N GLU A 53 -21.48 7.12 5.52
CA GLU A 53 -22.71 7.27 4.73
C GLU A 53 -23.58 8.41 5.26
N ASP A 54 -24.39 9.01 4.40
CA ASP A 54 -25.41 9.95 4.82
C ASP A 54 -26.66 9.25 5.38
N GLU A 55 -27.65 10.02 5.84
CA GLU A 55 -28.91 9.50 6.37
C GLU A 55 -29.73 8.73 5.32
N GLN A 56 -29.41 8.88 4.03
CA GLN A 56 -30.04 8.20 2.91
C GLN A 56 -29.27 6.94 2.50
N GLY A 57 -28.16 6.61 3.16
CA GLY A 57 -27.31 5.46 2.87
C GLY A 57 -26.39 5.65 1.66
N GLN A 58 -26.17 6.89 1.18
CA GLN A 58 -25.17 7.15 0.14
C GLN A 58 -23.78 7.27 0.75
N ILE A 59 -22.81 6.62 0.12
CA ILE A 59 -21.41 6.63 0.54
C ILE A 59 -20.81 8.02 0.26
N GLN A 60 -20.42 8.71 1.33
CA GLN A 60 -19.74 10.00 1.27
C GLN A 60 -18.21 9.82 1.22
N SER A 61 -17.66 8.86 1.96
CA SER A 61 -16.24 8.49 1.89
C SER A 61 -16.00 7.05 2.34
N PHE A 62 -14.83 6.50 2.04
CA PHE A 62 -14.38 5.20 2.55
C PHE A 62 -12.89 5.21 2.87
N HIS A 63 -12.49 4.44 3.88
CA HIS A 63 -11.14 4.42 4.41
C HIS A 63 -10.69 2.97 4.65
N TYR A 64 -9.72 2.51 3.88
CA TYR A 64 -9.14 1.17 4.06
C TYR A 64 -8.38 1.08 5.38
N LEU A 65 -8.54 -0.06 6.06
CA LEU A 65 -7.84 -0.36 7.30
C LEU A 65 -6.75 -1.40 7.05
N PRO A 66 -5.46 -0.98 7.07
CA PRO A 66 -4.36 -1.93 6.96
C PRO A 66 -4.24 -2.80 8.21
N ALA A 67 -3.53 -3.92 8.09
CA ALA A 67 -3.20 -4.76 9.24
C ALA A 67 -2.57 -3.94 10.39
N LYS A 68 -2.90 -4.32 11.62
CA LYS A 68 -2.54 -3.65 12.89
C LYS A 68 -3.21 -2.29 13.13
N ALA A 69 -4.04 -1.78 12.21
CA ALA A 69 -4.84 -0.61 12.49
C ALA A 69 -5.76 -0.87 13.69
N ARG A 70 -5.78 0.07 14.64
CA ARG A 70 -6.70 0.06 15.77
C ARG A 70 -7.88 0.93 15.44
N ILE A 71 -9.06 0.34 15.39
CA ILE A 71 -10.31 1.05 15.12
C ILE A 71 -10.69 1.85 16.37
N GLU A 72 -11.05 3.12 16.19
CA GLU A 72 -11.38 4.06 17.26
C GLU A 72 -12.85 4.49 17.24
N VAL A 73 -13.64 3.96 16.29
CA VAL A 73 -15.08 4.20 16.13
C VAL A 73 -15.89 2.91 16.20
N GLU A 74 -17.20 3.04 16.38
CA GLU A 74 -18.17 1.93 16.41
C GLU A 74 -19.08 1.93 15.16
N GLU A 75 -19.64 0.77 14.83
CA GLU A 75 -20.67 0.64 13.79
C GLU A 75 -21.87 1.54 14.10
N GLY A 76 -22.32 2.33 13.13
CA GLY A 76 -23.44 3.26 13.28
C GLY A 76 -23.08 4.58 14.00
N GLN A 77 -21.82 4.79 14.37
CA GLN A 77 -21.39 6.03 15.04
C GLN A 77 -21.47 7.23 14.08
N GLN A 78 -22.05 8.35 14.54
CA GLN A 78 -21.96 9.63 13.82
C GLN A 78 -20.58 10.27 13.95
N VAL A 79 -20.02 10.70 12.84
CA VAL A 79 -18.70 11.34 12.74
C VAL A 79 -18.77 12.63 11.94
N ASP A 80 -17.82 13.53 12.20
CA ASP A 80 -17.60 14.78 11.48
C ASP A 80 -16.24 14.77 10.79
N PRO A 81 -15.99 15.64 9.78
CA PRO A 81 -14.69 15.79 9.17
C PRO A 81 -13.59 16.03 10.21
N GLY A 82 -12.50 15.27 10.11
CA GLY A 82 -11.40 15.28 11.08
C GLY A 82 -11.59 14.35 12.28
N HIS A 83 -12.74 13.68 12.42
CA HIS A 83 -12.93 12.67 13.47
C HIS A 83 -11.97 11.50 13.27
N LEU A 84 -11.40 10.99 14.36
CA LEU A 84 -10.44 9.89 14.31
C LEU A 84 -11.15 8.55 14.12
N LEU A 85 -10.98 7.93 12.95
CA LEU A 85 -11.58 6.64 12.61
C LEU A 85 -10.73 5.47 13.11
N ALA A 86 -9.43 5.54 12.87
CA ALA A 86 -8.49 4.52 13.29
C ALA A 86 -7.10 5.09 13.51
N ARG A 87 -6.33 4.44 14.39
CA ARG A 87 -4.91 4.70 14.55
C ARG A 87 -4.14 3.53 14.03
N GLN A 88 -3.28 3.78 13.05
CA GLN A 88 -2.22 2.83 12.77
C GLN A 88 -1.09 3.12 13.75
N PRO A 89 -0.68 2.16 14.61
CA PRO A 89 0.66 2.22 15.15
C PRO A 89 1.57 2.32 13.92
N ARG A 90 2.44 3.34 13.86
CA ARG A 90 3.55 3.27 12.91
C ARG A 90 4.14 1.89 13.14
N ASP A 91 4.29 1.11 12.08
CA ASP A 91 5.38 0.15 12.08
C ASP A 91 6.60 1.03 12.38
N ILE A 92 7.02 1.03 13.65
CA ILE A 92 8.43 0.92 13.91
C ILE A 92 8.70 -0.36 13.14
N THR A 93 9.20 -0.24 11.91
CA THR A 93 9.85 -1.33 11.20
C THR A 93 10.71 -1.95 12.28
N GLY A 94 10.21 -3.06 12.85
CA GLY A 94 10.47 -3.38 14.25
C GLY A 94 11.95 -3.31 14.44
N THR A 95 12.43 -2.46 15.39
CA THR A 95 13.84 -2.09 15.60
C THR A 95 14.66 -2.73 14.51
N GLN A 96 14.78 -2.10 13.32
CA GLN A 96 15.69 -2.64 12.30
C GLN A 96 16.95 -2.89 13.08
N ASP A 97 17.22 -4.18 13.30
CA ASP A 97 18.19 -4.61 14.29
C ASP A 97 19.41 -3.76 13.98
N ILE A 98 20.04 -3.13 14.97
CA ILE A 98 21.06 -2.11 14.67
C ILE A 98 22.27 -2.80 13.97
N THR A 99 22.26 -4.14 13.95
CA THR A 99 23.09 -5.09 13.17
C THR A 99 22.51 -5.49 11.79
N ALA A 100 21.23 -5.26 11.51
CA ALA A 100 20.47 -5.60 10.30
C ALA A 100 20.44 -4.50 9.19
N GLY A 101 21.00 -3.31 9.42
CA GLY A 101 21.23 -2.33 8.36
C GLY A 101 22.20 -2.84 7.27
N LEU A 102 23.21 -3.65 7.67
CA LEU A 102 24.13 -4.28 6.73
C LEU A 102 23.42 -5.20 5.72
N PRO A 103 22.54 -6.14 6.13
CA PRO A 103 21.73 -6.96 5.22
C PRO A 103 21.08 -6.19 4.07
N ARG A 104 20.48 -5.03 4.33
CA ARG A 104 19.86 -4.21 3.28
C ARG A 104 20.89 -3.61 2.34
N VAL A 105 22.01 -3.11 2.88
CA VAL A 105 23.15 -2.62 2.08
C VAL A 105 23.73 -3.77 1.25
N THR A 106 23.93 -4.96 1.82
CA THR A 106 24.40 -6.14 1.09
C THR A 106 23.40 -6.59 0.03
N GLU A 107 22.09 -6.53 0.26
CA GLU A 107 21.08 -6.82 -0.77
C GLU A 107 21.17 -5.84 -1.95
N ILE A 108 21.38 -4.55 -1.65
CA ILE A 108 21.55 -3.49 -2.65
C ILE A 108 22.83 -3.72 -3.47
N PHE A 109 23.94 -4.06 -2.80
CA PHE A 109 25.24 -4.30 -3.44
C PHE A 109 25.33 -5.66 -4.17
N GLU A 110 24.62 -6.69 -3.71
CA GLU A 110 24.49 -7.98 -4.39
C GLU A 110 23.43 -7.95 -5.51
N ALA A 111 22.74 -6.83 -5.70
CA ALA A 111 21.69 -6.63 -6.69
C ALA A 111 20.60 -7.73 -6.67
N ARG A 112 20.31 -8.29 -5.49
CA ARG A 112 19.33 -9.37 -5.37
C ARG A 112 17.93 -8.86 -5.68
N LYS A 113 17.17 -9.66 -6.43
CA LYS A 113 15.75 -9.41 -6.64
C LYS A 113 15.01 -9.57 -5.31
N PRO A 114 14.25 -8.56 -4.86
CA PRO A 114 13.39 -8.67 -3.69
C PRO A 114 12.35 -9.78 -3.85
N LYS A 115 11.81 -10.27 -2.73
CA LYS A 115 10.78 -11.32 -2.73
C LYS A 115 9.49 -10.90 -3.43
N ASP A 116 9.11 -9.63 -3.29
CA ASP A 116 7.94 -9.04 -3.97
C ASP A 116 8.30 -7.69 -4.60
N PRO A 117 8.94 -7.68 -5.79
CA PRO A 117 9.46 -6.46 -6.40
C PRO A 117 8.37 -5.63 -7.07
N ALA A 118 8.46 -4.31 -7.01
CA ALA A 118 7.57 -3.45 -7.80
C ALA A 118 7.79 -3.67 -9.30
N VAL A 119 6.70 -3.68 -10.07
CA VAL A 119 6.76 -3.69 -11.53
C VAL A 119 6.88 -2.25 -12.01
N LEU A 120 7.88 -1.97 -12.85
CA LEU A 120 8.13 -0.64 -13.41
C LEU A 120 7.60 -0.55 -14.84
N ALA A 121 7.09 0.62 -15.22
CA ALA A 121 6.74 0.94 -16.60
C ALA A 121 8.00 0.89 -17.48
N GLU A 122 8.00 0.09 -18.55
CA GLU A 122 9.16 -0.03 -19.43
C GLU A 122 9.29 1.13 -20.41
N ILE A 123 8.18 1.76 -20.74
CA ILE A 123 8.09 2.89 -21.66
C ILE A 123 7.17 3.95 -21.06
N SER A 124 7.28 5.19 -21.55
CA SER A 124 6.34 6.26 -21.21
C SER A 124 5.08 6.15 -22.07
N GLY A 125 3.91 6.37 -21.48
CA GLY A 125 2.64 6.26 -22.21
C GLY A 125 1.41 6.23 -21.32
N ASN A 126 0.26 6.01 -21.96
CA ASN A 126 -1.03 5.87 -21.27
C ASN A 126 -1.24 4.42 -20.80
N VAL A 127 -1.79 4.29 -19.60
CA VAL A 127 -2.04 3.02 -18.92
C VAL A 127 -3.39 2.45 -19.34
N GLU A 128 -3.43 1.17 -19.72
CA GLU A 128 -4.64 0.37 -19.89
C GLU A 128 -4.54 -0.89 -19.03
N ILE A 129 -5.47 -1.13 -18.12
CA ILE A 129 -5.45 -2.30 -17.24
C ILE A 129 -6.47 -3.32 -17.73
N ARG A 130 -6.01 -4.54 -18.02
CA ARG A 130 -6.84 -5.69 -18.39
C ARG A 130 -6.77 -6.74 -17.29
N SER A 131 -7.90 -7.02 -16.64
CA SER A 131 -8.03 -8.12 -15.70
C SER A 131 -8.64 -9.34 -16.38
N ASP A 132 -7.93 -10.47 -16.42
CA ASP A 132 -8.57 -11.74 -16.79
C ASP A 132 -9.07 -12.44 -15.51
N LYS A 133 -10.36 -12.26 -15.25
CA LYS A 133 -11.05 -12.83 -14.06
C LYS A 133 -11.01 -14.36 -14.02
N ARG A 134 -10.76 -15.05 -15.15
CA ARG A 134 -10.72 -16.53 -15.19
C ARG A 134 -9.37 -17.13 -14.79
N HIS A 135 -8.29 -16.36 -14.94
CA HIS A 135 -6.93 -16.87 -14.74
C HIS A 135 -6.16 -16.22 -13.58
N GLY A 136 -6.78 -15.29 -12.83
CA GLY A 136 -6.14 -14.63 -11.69
C GLY A 136 -4.92 -13.79 -12.07
N LYS A 137 -4.84 -13.39 -13.34
CA LYS A 137 -3.75 -12.58 -13.89
C LYS A 137 -4.29 -11.25 -14.36
N MET A 138 -3.58 -10.20 -13.99
CA MET A 138 -3.83 -8.85 -14.44
C MET A 138 -2.69 -8.42 -15.36
N THR A 139 -3.01 -7.71 -16.43
CA THR A 139 -2.03 -7.19 -17.38
C THR A 139 -2.20 -5.68 -17.45
N ILE A 140 -1.12 -4.96 -17.18
CA ILE A 140 -1.05 -3.51 -17.36
C ILE A 140 -0.36 -3.26 -18.70
N ILE A 141 -1.01 -2.54 -19.59
CA ILE A 141 -0.50 -2.22 -20.92
C ILE A 141 -0.17 -0.74 -20.94
N ILE A 142 1.06 -0.39 -21.28
CA ILE A 142 1.48 1.00 -21.48
C ILE A 142 1.56 1.26 -22.97
N ARG A 143 0.84 2.27 -23.46
CA ARG A 143 0.84 2.69 -24.87
C ARG A 143 1.52 4.04 -25.05
N ALA A 144 2.64 4.03 -25.75
CA ALA A 144 3.34 5.25 -26.14
C ALA A 144 2.62 5.97 -27.29
N ALA A 145 2.81 7.28 -27.39
CA ALA A 145 2.27 8.09 -28.50
C ALA A 145 2.77 7.64 -29.88
N SER A 146 3.92 6.94 -29.94
CA SER A 146 4.46 6.34 -31.17
C SER A 146 3.71 5.09 -31.64
N GLY A 147 2.74 4.59 -30.86
CA GLY A 147 2.04 3.32 -31.11
C GLY A 147 2.77 2.08 -30.57
N MET A 148 3.92 2.24 -29.90
CA MET A 148 4.55 1.13 -29.19
C MET A 148 3.76 0.77 -27.93
N GLU A 149 3.60 -0.53 -27.69
CA GLU A 149 2.92 -1.04 -26.50
C GLU A 149 3.83 -1.96 -25.69
N LYS A 150 3.74 -1.88 -24.36
CA LYS A 150 4.34 -2.84 -23.44
C LYS A 150 3.36 -3.39 -22.43
N GLU A 151 3.29 -4.72 -22.39
CA GLU A 151 2.48 -5.46 -21.44
C GLU A 151 3.30 -5.86 -20.22
N HIS A 152 2.68 -5.70 -19.05
CA HIS A 152 3.25 -6.01 -17.75
C HIS A 152 2.28 -6.94 -17.02
N HIS A 153 2.66 -8.21 -16.87
CA HIS A 153 1.85 -9.16 -16.12
C HIS A 153 2.10 -9.00 -14.62
N VAL A 154 1.01 -8.86 -13.88
CA VAL A 154 0.99 -8.65 -12.44
C VAL A 154 0.02 -9.62 -11.79
N ALA A 155 0.38 -10.10 -10.60
CA ALA A 155 -0.51 -10.91 -9.80
C ALA A 155 -1.75 -10.09 -9.41
N HIS A 156 -2.93 -10.71 -9.43
CA HIS A 156 -4.19 -10.00 -9.20
C HIS A 156 -4.30 -9.40 -7.79
N ASN A 157 -3.62 -9.99 -6.80
CA ASN A 157 -3.61 -9.54 -5.41
C ASN A 157 -2.63 -8.38 -5.14
N LYS A 158 -1.91 -7.90 -6.15
CA LYS A 158 -0.90 -6.86 -5.96
C LYS A 158 -1.54 -5.48 -6.00
N HIS A 159 -1.19 -4.63 -5.03
CA HIS A 159 -1.69 -3.26 -4.99
C HIS A 159 -1.12 -2.44 -6.15
N LEU A 160 -2.01 -1.83 -6.94
CA LEU A 160 -1.66 -0.97 -8.07
C LEU A 160 -1.42 0.46 -7.60
N GLN A 161 -0.44 1.13 -8.21
CA GLN A 161 -0.19 2.56 -7.98
C GLN A 161 -0.73 3.44 -9.12
N VAL A 162 -1.38 2.84 -10.10
CA VAL A 162 -1.86 3.50 -11.33
C VAL A 162 -3.28 3.04 -11.66
N HIS A 163 -4.00 3.90 -12.38
CA HIS A 163 -5.34 3.66 -12.90
C HIS A 163 -5.33 3.65 -14.44
N THR A 164 -6.38 3.07 -15.04
CA THR A 164 -6.55 3.13 -16.50
C THR A 164 -6.79 4.58 -16.92
N GLY A 165 -6.06 5.04 -17.94
CA GLY A 165 -6.08 6.42 -18.42
C GLY A 165 -4.94 7.28 -17.86
N ASP A 166 -4.22 6.83 -16.83
CA ASP A 166 -3.06 7.55 -16.31
C ASP A 166 -1.94 7.60 -17.36
N TYR A 167 -1.25 8.73 -17.42
CA TYR A 167 0.01 8.83 -18.15
C TYR A 167 1.18 8.58 -17.19
N VAL A 168 2.08 7.67 -17.57
CA VAL A 168 3.27 7.33 -16.79
C VAL A 168 4.54 7.55 -17.60
N GLU A 169 5.61 7.94 -16.93
CA GLU A 169 6.96 7.92 -17.48
C GLU A 169 7.64 6.55 -17.32
N ALA A 170 8.60 6.26 -18.19
CA ALA A 170 9.44 5.08 -18.07
C ALA A 170 10.14 5.03 -16.69
N GLY A 171 9.96 3.91 -16.00
CA GLY A 171 10.48 3.66 -14.66
C GLY A 171 9.52 4.04 -13.52
N THR A 172 8.33 4.54 -13.82
CA THR A 172 7.25 4.69 -12.82
C THR A 172 6.84 3.33 -12.28
N SER A 173 6.63 3.25 -10.96
CA SER A 173 6.13 2.05 -10.31
C SER A 173 4.65 1.86 -10.62
N LEU A 174 4.31 0.72 -11.23
CA LEU A 174 2.93 0.34 -11.55
C LEU A 174 2.25 -0.36 -10.37
N THR A 175 3.06 -0.99 -9.51
CA THR A 175 2.61 -1.71 -8.32
C THR A 175 3.48 -1.38 -7.13
N ASP A 176 2.98 -1.68 -5.93
CA ASP A 176 3.78 -1.61 -4.71
C ASP A 176 4.97 -2.58 -4.72
N GLY A 177 5.95 -2.25 -3.87
CA GLY A 177 7.13 -3.06 -3.60
C GLY A 177 8.45 -2.32 -3.83
N PRO A 178 9.58 -2.88 -3.36
CA PRO A 178 10.90 -2.37 -3.65
C PRO A 178 11.22 -2.45 -5.15
N ARG A 179 11.88 -1.41 -5.67
CA ARG A 179 12.35 -1.38 -7.05
C ARG A 179 13.60 -2.25 -7.21
N VAL A 180 13.71 -2.90 -8.37
CA VAL A 180 14.84 -3.77 -8.70
C VAL A 180 15.94 -2.94 -9.38
N PRO A 181 17.19 -2.95 -8.87
CA PRO A 181 18.31 -2.21 -9.48
C PRO A 181 18.50 -2.50 -10.97
N HIS A 182 18.38 -3.77 -11.38
CA HIS A 182 18.50 -4.18 -12.78
C HIS A 182 17.43 -3.56 -13.68
N ASP A 183 16.19 -3.44 -13.20
CA ASP A 183 15.12 -2.83 -13.98
C ASP A 183 15.31 -1.32 -14.07
N ILE A 184 15.77 -0.66 -12.98
CA ILE A 184 16.13 0.76 -13.01
C ILE A 184 17.23 1.01 -14.05
N LEU A 185 18.29 0.20 -14.04
CA LEU A 185 19.38 0.33 -15.01
C LEU A 185 18.90 0.18 -16.45
N ARG A 186 18.11 -0.86 -16.72
CA ARG A 186 17.62 -1.18 -18.06
C ARG A 186 16.65 -0.13 -18.60
N ILE A 187 15.81 0.44 -17.74
CA ILE A 187 14.74 1.35 -18.14
C ILE A 187 15.21 2.81 -18.11
N GLN A 188 15.96 3.21 -17.08
CA GLN A 188 16.29 4.61 -16.78
C GLN A 188 17.79 4.93 -16.89
N GLY A 189 18.64 3.93 -17.06
CA GLY A 189 20.09 4.09 -17.25
C GLY A 189 20.89 4.24 -15.96
N GLU A 190 22.22 4.37 -16.14
CA GLU A 190 23.21 4.34 -15.06
C GLU A 190 23.02 5.48 -14.04
N ASN A 191 22.73 6.69 -14.51
CA ASN A 191 22.54 7.86 -13.64
C ASN A 191 21.37 7.66 -12.66
N ALA A 192 20.24 7.15 -13.16
CA ALA A 192 19.07 6.89 -12.33
C ALA A 192 19.34 5.77 -11.31
N LEU A 193 20.06 4.71 -11.73
CA LEU A 193 20.50 3.67 -10.83
C LEU A 193 21.41 4.23 -9.73
N GLN A 194 22.43 5.01 -10.07
CA GLN A 194 23.37 5.57 -9.09
C GLN A 194 22.63 6.42 -8.05
N GLN A 195 21.71 7.29 -8.49
CA GLN A 195 20.90 8.10 -7.58
C GLN A 195 20.02 7.24 -6.68
N TYR A 196 19.42 6.17 -7.22
CA TYR A 196 18.65 5.23 -6.43
C TYR A 196 19.49 4.54 -5.36
N LEU A 197 20.66 4.00 -5.73
CA LEU A 197 21.58 3.34 -4.79
C LEU A 197 22.05 4.30 -3.69
N LEU A 198 22.46 5.52 -4.07
CA LEU A 198 22.86 6.55 -3.11
C LEU A 198 21.74 6.88 -2.13
N ARG A 199 20.50 7.03 -2.62
CA ARG A 199 19.33 7.31 -1.78
C ARG A 199 19.04 6.16 -0.83
N GLU A 200 19.04 4.92 -1.31
CA GLU A 200 18.78 3.75 -0.47
C GLU A 200 19.85 3.60 0.63
N VAL A 201 21.12 3.76 0.27
CA VAL A 201 22.23 3.73 1.24
C VAL A 201 22.10 4.87 2.25
N GLN A 202 21.85 6.10 1.79
CA GLN A 202 21.65 7.25 2.68
C GLN A 202 20.44 7.07 3.61
N ASN A 203 19.35 6.46 3.14
CA ASN A 203 18.17 6.19 3.95
C ASN A 203 18.49 5.22 5.09
N VAL A 204 19.32 4.20 4.84
CA VAL A 204 19.84 3.33 5.90
C VAL A 204 20.63 4.15 6.92
N TYR A 205 21.52 5.05 6.52
CA TYR A 205 22.28 5.84 7.49
C TYR A 205 21.47 6.95 8.19
N ARG A 206 20.48 7.55 7.53
CA ARG A 206 19.64 8.63 8.10
C ARG A 206 18.62 8.14 9.11
N SER A 207 18.20 6.87 9.03
CA SER A 207 17.30 6.28 10.04
C SER A 207 17.97 6.04 11.41
N HIS A 208 19.26 6.36 11.55
CA HIS A 208 20.08 6.14 12.75
C HIS A 208 20.41 7.42 13.54
N ASN A 209 19.87 8.59 13.13
CA ASN A 209 19.99 9.87 13.87
C ASN A 209 18.62 10.38 14.32
#